data_AF-A0A497PE36-F1
#
_entry.id   AF-A0A497PE36-F1
#
_cell.length_a   1.000
_cell.length_b   1.000
_cell.length_c   1.000
_cell.angle_alpha   90.00
_cell.angle_beta   90.00
_cell.angle_gamma   90.00
#
_symmetry.space_group_name_H-M   'P 1'
#
loop_
_entity.id
_entity.type
_entity.pdbx_description
1 polymer ?
#
loop_
_entity_poly.entity_id
_entity_poly.type
_entity_poly.pdbx_seq_one_letter_code
_entity_poly.pdbx_strand_id
1 'polypeptide(L)'
;MAYLTWREHVRSGPVCFGALLVIAGAVIALLPRMGMEPLGANTVLVGAVVAVIGLILILMGFFLTKKKRDSVLAKIDTRQEDVPPPPPPPD
;
A
#
# COMPACT_ATOMS: atom_id res chain seq x y z
N MET A 1 16.31 -12.37 8.46
CA MET A 1 14.83 -12.35 8.53
C MET A 1 14.21 -10.98 8.80
N ALA A 2 14.93 -9.97 9.33
CA ALA A 2 14.36 -8.65 9.67
C ALA A 2 14.06 -7.71 8.47
N TYR A 3 14.65 -7.94 7.29
CA TYR A 3 14.42 -7.08 6.11
C TYR A 3 13.11 -7.33 5.37
N LEU A 4 12.50 -8.52 5.55
CA LEU A 4 11.24 -8.89 4.89
C LEU A 4 10.04 -8.19 5.56
N THR A 5 10.02 -8.13 6.89
CA THR A 5 8.95 -7.50 7.67
C THR A 5 8.88 -5.98 7.46
N TRP A 6 10.02 -5.31 7.30
CA TRP A 6 10.06 -3.88 7.05
C TRP A 6 9.46 -3.49 5.69
N ARG A 7 9.76 -4.24 4.63
CA ARG A 7 9.15 -4.00 3.31
C ARG A 7 7.64 -4.17 3.35
N GLU A 8 7.12 -5.17 4.07
CA GLU A 8 5.68 -5.43 4.17
C GLU A 8 4.96 -4.35 4.98
N HIS A 9 5.56 -3.83 6.06
CA HIS A 9 4.99 -2.72 6.83
C HIS A 9 4.88 -1.42 6.00
N VAL A 10 5.93 -1.07 5.25
CA VAL A 10 5.89 0.12 4.37
C VAL A 10 4.97 -0.10 3.16
N ARG A 11 4.79 -1.35 2.73
CA ARG A 11 3.89 -1.74 1.63
C ARG A 11 2.41 -1.62 2.00
N SER A 12 2.07 -1.91 3.25
CA SER A 12 0.68 -1.87 3.76
C SER A 12 0.32 -0.54 4.41
N GLY A 13 1.29 0.31 4.76
CA GLY A 13 1.07 1.60 5.42
C GLY A 13 0.05 2.53 4.74
N PRO A 14 0.26 2.93 3.47
CA PRO A 14 -0.67 3.86 2.80
C PRO A 14 -2.04 3.24 2.51
N VAL A 15 -2.10 1.93 2.28
CA VAL A 15 -3.38 1.21 2.07
C VAL A 15 -4.16 1.12 3.38
N CYS A 16 -3.49 0.77 4.49
CA CYS A 16 -4.11 0.65 5.80
C CYS A 16 -4.58 2.01 6.32
N PHE A 17 -3.76 3.05 6.17
CA PHE A 17 -4.15 4.43 6.51
C PHE A 17 -5.33 4.92 5.64
N GLY A 18 -5.31 4.62 4.33
CA GLY A 18 -6.43 4.92 3.45
C GLY A 18 -7.71 4.18 3.86
N ALA A 19 -7.63 2.91 4.26
CA ALA A 19 -8.77 2.14 4.75
C ALA A 19 -9.37 2.74 6.03
N LEU A 20 -8.53 3.17 6.98
CA LEU A 20 -8.98 3.86 8.20
C LEU A 20 -9.70 5.18 7.87
N LEU A 21 -9.19 5.95 6.91
CA LEU A 21 -9.84 7.18 6.45
C LEU A 21 -11.19 6.93 5.79
N VAL A 22 -11.32 5.87 4.98
CA VAL A 22 -12.61 5.48 4.39
C VAL A 22 -13.63 5.13 5.47
N ILE A 23 -13.22 4.35 6.47
CA ILE A 23 -14.10 3.97 7.59
C ILE A 23 -14.51 5.22 8.39
N ALA A 24 -13.56 6.09 8.73
CA ALA A 24 -13.84 7.33 9.45
C ALA A 24 -14.80 8.24 8.68
N GLY A 25 -14.56 8.44 7.37
CA GLY A 25 -15.45 9.21 6.50
C GLY A 25 -16.87 8.64 6.42
N ALA A 26 -16.98 7.31 6.33
CA ALA A 26 -18.28 6.63 6.32
C ALA A 26 -19.04 6.79 7.65
N VAL A 27 -18.34 6.67 8.78
CA VAL A 27 -18.94 6.91 10.10
C VAL A 27 -19.45 8.34 10.19
N ILE A 28 -18.62 9.33 9.81
CA ILE A 28 -19.00 10.75 9.83
C ILE A 28 -20.22 11.01 8.94
N ALA A 29 -20.27 10.43 7.74
CA ALA A 29 -21.40 10.59 6.82
C ALA A 29 -22.71 9.96 7.34
N LEU A 30 -22.62 8.98 8.24
CA LEU A 30 -23.77 8.32 8.85
C LEU A 30 -24.23 8.98 10.15
N LEU A 31 -23.38 9.79 10.82
CA LEU A 31 -23.73 10.51 12.05
C LEU A 31 -25.04 11.32 11.96
N PRO A 32 -25.33 12.05 10.84
CA PRO A 32 -26.57 12.82 10.72
C PRO A 32 -27.83 11.94 10.79
N ARG A 33 -27.76 10.68 10.36
CA ARG A 33 -28.89 9.75 10.46
C ARG A 33 -29.22 9.37 11.90
N MET A 34 -28.27 9.55 12.81
CA MET A 34 -28.44 9.31 14.24
C MET A 34 -28.77 10.60 15.01
N GLY A 35 -29.07 11.71 14.29
CA GLY A 35 -29.33 13.01 14.88
C GLY A 35 -28.09 13.74 15.39
N MET A 36 -26.89 13.25 15.06
CA MET A 36 -25.62 13.88 15.42
C MET A 36 -25.05 14.64 14.22
N GLU A 37 -25.02 15.97 14.31
CA GLU A 37 -24.51 16.83 13.24
C GLU A 37 -23.34 17.69 13.75
N PRO A 38 -22.15 17.10 13.96
CA PRO A 38 -20.98 17.83 14.48
C PRO A 38 -20.57 19.02 13.60
N LEU A 39 -20.95 19.02 12.32
CA LEU A 39 -20.66 20.07 11.34
C LEU A 39 -21.94 20.61 10.67
N GLY A 40 -23.10 20.42 11.32
CA GLY A 40 -24.41 20.80 10.76
C GLY A 40 -24.73 20.09 9.44
N ALA A 41 -25.39 20.81 8.53
CA ALA A 41 -25.77 20.33 7.20
C ALA A 41 -24.57 19.85 6.34
N ASN A 42 -23.35 20.27 6.66
CA ASN A 42 -22.14 19.89 5.93
C ASN A 42 -21.52 18.57 6.39
N THR A 43 -22.04 17.96 7.47
CA THR A 43 -21.47 16.74 8.06
C THR A 43 -21.37 15.61 7.03
N VAL A 44 -22.40 15.41 6.20
CA VAL A 44 -22.40 14.39 5.13
C VAL A 44 -21.34 14.69 4.08
N LEU A 45 -21.24 15.96 3.65
CA LEU A 45 -20.28 16.40 2.64
C LEU A 45 -18.84 16.19 3.12
N VAL A 46 -18.55 16.56 4.37
CA VAL A 46 -17.22 16.38 4.97
C VAL A 46 -16.88 14.90 5.10
N GLY A 47 -17.80 14.06 5.57
CA GLY A 47 -17.60 12.61 5.62
C GLY A 47 -17.30 12.00 4.24
N ALA A 48 -18.02 12.45 3.21
CA ALA A 48 -17.78 12.03 1.83
C ALA A 48 -16.39 12.45 1.32
N VAL A 49 -15.96 13.69 1.57
CA VAL A 49 -14.62 14.18 1.19
C VAL A 49 -13.51 13.36 1.86
N VAL A 50 -13.64 13.08 3.17
CA VAL A 50 -12.69 12.26 3.91
C VAL A 50 -12.61 10.84 3.32
N ALA A 51 -13.75 10.23 2.97
CA ALA A 51 -13.79 8.92 2.35
C ALA A 51 -13.12 8.91 0.96
N VAL A 52 -13.33 9.96 0.15
CA VAL A 52 -12.67 10.11 -1.16
C VAL A 52 -11.15 10.20 -1.02
N ILE A 53 -10.65 10.98 -0.06
CA ILE A 53 -9.21 11.07 0.22
C ILE A 53 -8.63 9.70 0.62
N GLY A 54 -9.33 8.96 1.47
CA GLY A 54 -8.95 7.60 1.83
C GLY A 54 -8.87 6.66 0.63
N LEU A 55 -9.83 6.76 -0.29
CA LEU A 55 -9.87 5.98 -1.53
C LEU A 55 -8.68 6.30 -2.46
N ILE A 56 -8.32 7.57 -2.59
CA ILE A 56 -7.13 8.00 -3.36
C ILE A 56 -5.85 7.40 -2.77
N LEU A 57 -5.71 7.38 -1.45
CA LEU A 57 -4.56 6.79 -0.77
C LEU A 57 -4.48 5.28 -0.98
N ILE A 58 -5.62 4.58 -0.93
CA ILE A 58 -5.69 3.15 -1.25
C ILE A 58 -5.23 2.91 -2.69
N LEU A 59 -5.75 3.68 -3.65
CA LEU A 59 -5.38 3.57 -5.07
C LEU A 59 -3.88 3.82 -5.26
N MET A 60 -3.32 4.89 -4.68
CA MET A 60 -1.87 5.16 -4.73
C MET A 60 -1.06 4.01 -4.13
N GLY A 61 -1.49 3.46 -2.98
CA GLY A 61 -0.87 2.29 -2.38
C GLY A 61 -0.87 1.08 -3.32
N PHE A 62 -1.98 0.81 -4.02
CA PHE A 62 -2.06 -0.27 -5.02
C PHE A 62 -1.17 -0.02 -6.25
N PHE A 63 -1.08 1.22 -6.74
CA PHE A 63 -0.21 1.54 -7.88
C PHE A 63 1.28 1.38 -7.55
N LEU A 64 1.72 1.86 -6.38
CA LEU A 64 3.09 1.71 -5.91
C LEU A 64 3.47 0.24 -5.68
N THR A 65 2.52 -0.55 -5.17
CA THR A 65 2.73 -1.99 -4.95
C THR A 65 2.70 -2.83 -6.23
N LYS A 66 1.96 -2.42 -7.26
CA LYS A 66 2.04 -3.02 -8.61
C LYS A 66 3.44 -2.85 -9.20
N LYS A 67 3.95 -1.61 -9.25
CA LYS A 67 5.26 -1.28 -9.85
C LYS A 67 6.42 -2.08 -9.25
N LYS A 68 6.38 -2.38 -7.94
CA LYS A 68 7.40 -3.22 -7.28
C LYS A 68 7.22 -4.72 -7.50
N ARG A 69 6.00 -5.21 -7.73
CA ARG A 69 5.76 -6.65 -7.97
C ARG A 69 6.41 -7.10 -9.28
N ASP A 70 6.27 -6.27 -10.31
CA ASP A 70 6.83 -6.55 -11.63
C ASP A 70 8.37 -6.53 -11.61
N SER A 71 8.97 -5.73 -10.72
CA SER A 71 10.43 -5.69 -10.51
C SER A 71 10.98 -6.92 -9.77
N VAL A 72 10.20 -7.60 -8.93
CA VAL A 72 10.64 -8.81 -8.20
C VAL A 72 10.43 -10.07 -9.04
N LEU A 73 9.46 -10.06 -9.95
CA LEU A 73 9.24 -11.13 -10.94
C LEU A 73 10.15 -11.02 -12.17
N ALA A 74 11.00 -9.98 -12.25
CA ALA A 74 12.10 -9.97 -13.20
C ALA A 74 12.99 -11.18 -12.88
N LYS A 75 12.87 -12.21 -13.72
CA LYS A 75 13.58 -13.48 -13.62
C LYS A 75 15.08 -13.19 -13.49
N ILE A 76 15.63 -13.32 -12.29
CA ILE A 76 17.08 -13.35 -12.12
C ILE A 76 17.50 -14.64 -12.80
N ASP A 77 18.18 -14.51 -13.93
CA ASP A 77 18.68 -15.65 -14.70
C ASP A 77 19.86 -16.25 -13.92
N THR A 78 19.56 -17.21 -13.04
CA THR A 78 20.55 -17.87 -12.17
C THR A 78 21.53 -18.77 -12.94
N ARG A 79 21.44 -18.85 -14.27
CA ARG A 79 22.36 -19.64 -15.10
C ARG A 79 23.78 -19.07 -15.20
N GLN A 80 24.03 -17.86 -14.72
CA GLN A 80 25.30 -17.19 -14.94
C GLN A 80 26.37 -17.46 -13.87
N GLU A 81 26.04 -18.12 -12.75
CA GLU A 81 26.99 -18.38 -11.65
C GLU A 81 27.55 -19.82 -11.60
N ASP A 82 27.06 -20.75 -12.44
CA ASP A 82 27.56 -22.14 -12.50
C ASP A 82 28.71 -22.33 -13.51
N VAL A 83 29.61 -21.35 -13.65
CA VAL A 83 30.88 -21.58 -14.34
C VAL A 83 31.93 -21.85 -13.28
N PRO A 84 32.36 -23.11 -13.07
CA PRO A 84 33.44 -23.39 -12.13
C PRO A 84 34.70 -22.61 -12.55
N PRO A 85 35.47 -22.08 -11.60
CA PRO A 85 36.70 -21.36 -11.91
C PRO A 85 37.62 -22.25 -12.77
N PRO A 86 38.31 -21.69 -13.78
CA PRO A 86 39.19 -22.46 -14.65
C PRO A 86 40.27 -23.15 -13.81
N PRO A 87 40.65 -24.40 -14.16
CA PRO A 87 41.68 -25.12 -13.42
C PRO A 87 43.01 -24.36 -13.46
N PRO A 88 43.84 -24.46 -12.40
CA PRO A 88 45.14 -23.82 -12.36
C PRO A 88 46.03 -24.26 -13.53
N PRO A 89 46.92 -23.39 -14.02
CA PRO A 89 47.86 -23.74 -15.09
C PRO A 89 48.71 -24.97 -14.71
N PRO A 90 49.05 -25.86 -15.65
CA PRO A 90 50.05 -26.89 -15.42
C PRO A 90 51.41 -26.25 -15.16
N ASP A 91 52.09 -26.74 -14.11
CA ASP A 91 53.36 -26.33 -13.49
C ASP A 91 54.34 -25.47 -14.32
#